data_AF-A0AAP7LUX0-F1
#
_entry.id   AF-A0AAP7LUX0-F1
#
_cell.length_a   1.000
_cell.length_b   1.000
_cell.length_c   1.000
_cell.angle_alpha   90.00
_cell.angle_beta   90.00
_cell.angle_gamma   90.00
#
_symmetry.space_group_name_H-M   'P 1'
#
loop_
_entity.id
_entity.type
_entity.pdbx_description
1 polymer ?
#
loop_
_entity_poly.entity_id
_entity_poly.type
_entity_poly.pdbx_seq_one_letter_code
_entity_poly.pdbx_strand_id
1 'polypeptide(L)'
;MVKVNEFLSTSVTLHLYWIVFIAILYIVIHAYRNNRVFKALDIYLNYIPVLTHEFGHIIFNKISGGRANDLVIVVSPSERTETSQQGFAVTQSRNRIGEAVTTFGGYVMPPIMMYLGFLAIEYQYSSLFILAYLIIFVYFLMLTSRKLLPLLIVVILVGSLYFLFQGENQFMMNDIVNIAHNFILGVLLGEVLQSSWTIIKLTFSKDKVEWDGSALRKLTFLPMTIYSLIWIGINLFTIYQLFVKSLH
;
A
#
# COMPACT_ATOMS: atom_id res chain seq x y z
N MET A 1 -30.77 -8.58 0.97
CA MET A 1 -29.94 -8.77 2.19
C MET A 1 -29.11 -10.06 2.13
N VAL A 2 -29.68 -11.22 1.80
CA VAL A 2 -28.93 -12.50 1.71
C VAL A 2 -27.72 -12.44 0.77
N LYS A 3 -27.90 -11.98 -0.48
CA LYS A 3 -26.80 -11.81 -1.45
C LYS A 3 -25.69 -10.84 -1.03
N VAL A 4 -26.01 -9.82 -0.22
CA VAL A 4 -25.01 -8.86 0.28
C VAL A 4 -24.19 -9.50 1.40
N ASN A 5 -24.83 -10.28 2.27
CA ASN A 5 -24.14 -10.98 3.34
C ASN A 5 -23.23 -12.08 2.78
N GLU A 6 -23.69 -12.85 1.80
CA GLU A 6 -22.89 -13.87 1.09
C GLU A 6 -21.69 -13.26 0.36
N PHE A 7 -21.84 -12.08 -0.25
CA PHE A 7 -20.71 -11.36 -0.85
C PHE A 7 -19.73 -10.84 0.19
N LEU A 8 -20.20 -10.32 1.33
CA LEU A 8 -19.31 -9.82 2.39
C LEU A 8 -18.58 -10.95 3.11
N SER A 9 -19.19 -12.13 3.22
CA SER A 9 -18.62 -13.31 3.89
C SER A 9 -17.90 -14.27 2.93
N THR A 10 -17.40 -13.80 1.79
CA THR A 10 -16.70 -14.66 0.82
C THR A 10 -15.40 -15.16 1.42
N SER A 11 -15.23 -16.49 1.38
CA SER A 11 -14.02 -17.17 1.81
C SER A 11 -12.93 -17.09 0.74
N VAL A 12 -11.73 -16.72 1.14
CA VAL A 12 -10.53 -16.75 0.31
C VAL A 12 -9.54 -17.70 0.95
N THR A 13 -8.96 -18.57 0.15
CA THR A 13 -7.86 -19.43 0.59
C THR A 13 -6.55 -18.65 0.56
N LEU A 14 -5.85 -18.64 1.70
CA LEU A 14 -4.51 -18.06 1.76
C LEU A 14 -3.54 -18.94 0.96
N HIS A 15 -3.03 -18.41 -0.14
CA HIS A 15 -2.07 -19.10 -0.97
C HIS A 15 -0.66 -18.56 -0.70
N LEU A 16 -0.04 -19.00 0.40
CA LEU A 16 1.25 -18.46 0.85
C LEU A 16 2.33 -18.49 -0.25
N TYR A 17 2.43 -19.59 -1.00
CA TYR A 17 3.39 -19.70 -2.12
C TYR A 17 3.18 -18.62 -3.18
N TRP A 18 1.92 -18.28 -3.48
CA TRP A 18 1.59 -17.23 -4.44
C TRP A 18 1.94 -15.84 -3.89
N ILE A 19 1.63 -15.57 -2.62
CA ILE A 19 1.97 -14.31 -1.95
C ILE A 19 3.50 -14.11 -1.96
N VAL A 20 4.25 -15.14 -1.56
CA VAL A 20 5.73 -15.11 -1.53
C VAL A 20 6.30 -14.95 -2.95
N PHE A 21 5.74 -15.64 -3.94
CA PHE A 21 6.16 -15.49 -5.33
C PHE A 21 5.97 -14.05 -5.84
N ILE A 22 4.82 -13.44 -5.59
CA ILE A 22 4.53 -12.05 -5.96
C ILE A 22 5.48 -11.09 -5.23
N ALA A 23 5.74 -11.31 -3.94
CA ALA A 23 6.68 -10.49 -3.17
C ALA A 23 8.11 -10.57 -3.72
N ILE A 24 8.60 -11.77 -4.09
CA ILE A 24 9.90 -11.95 -4.72
C ILE A 24 9.94 -11.22 -6.06
N LEU A 25 8.92 -11.41 -6.90
CA LEU A 25 8.82 -10.75 -8.20
C LEU A 25 8.85 -9.22 -8.06
N TYR A 26 8.10 -8.68 -7.10
CA TYR A 26 8.09 -7.27 -6.75
C TYR A 26 9.50 -6.78 -6.37
N ILE A 27 10.22 -7.48 -5.48
CA ILE A 27 11.58 -7.11 -5.05
C ILE A 27 12.56 -7.13 -6.23
N VAL A 28 12.50 -8.17 -7.06
CA VAL A 28 13.36 -8.31 -8.24
C VAL A 28 13.12 -7.17 -9.22
N ILE A 29 11.86 -6.88 -9.55
CA ILE A 29 11.50 -5.79 -10.46
C ILE A 29 12.03 -4.45 -9.93
N HIS A 30 11.85 -4.19 -8.64
CA HIS A 30 12.34 -2.98 -8.00
C HIS A 30 13.88 -2.85 -8.02
N ALA A 31 14.59 -3.95 -7.83
CA ALA A 31 16.05 -4.00 -7.86
C ALA A 31 16.61 -3.73 -9.26
N TYR A 32 15.91 -4.18 -10.31
CA TYR A 32 16.34 -4.02 -11.72
C TYR A 32 15.67 -2.83 -12.44
N ARG A 33 15.02 -1.91 -11.73
CA ARG A 33 14.29 -0.75 -12.30
C ARG A 33 15.12 0.21 -13.15
N ASN A 34 16.43 0.03 -13.25
CA ASN A 34 17.29 0.80 -14.16
C ASN A 34 17.03 0.43 -15.62
N ASN A 35 16.54 -0.79 -15.90
CA ASN A 35 16.12 -1.21 -17.23
C ASN A 35 14.72 -0.68 -17.56
N ARG A 36 14.46 -0.28 -18.82
CA ARG A 36 13.17 0.26 -19.29
C ARG A 36 11.96 -0.62 -18.96
N VAL A 37 12.06 -1.94 -19.16
CA VAL A 37 10.93 -2.86 -18.92
C VAL A 37 10.62 -2.95 -17.42
N PHE A 38 11.65 -3.20 -16.61
CA PHE A 38 11.52 -3.27 -15.16
C PHE A 38 11.07 -1.94 -14.55
N LYS A 39 11.48 -0.81 -15.13
CA LYS A 39 11.03 0.52 -14.74
C LYS A 39 9.52 0.70 -14.90
N ALA A 40 8.95 0.23 -16.01
CA ALA A 40 7.50 0.27 -16.23
C ALA A 40 6.77 -0.68 -15.27
N LEU A 41 7.25 -1.91 -15.13
CA LEU A 41 6.67 -2.89 -14.20
C LEU A 41 6.71 -2.43 -12.73
N ASP A 42 7.79 -1.76 -12.32
CA ASP A 42 7.94 -1.16 -10.99
C ASP A 42 6.83 -0.15 -10.72
N ILE A 43 6.43 0.67 -11.72
CA ILE A 43 5.34 1.64 -11.55
C ILE A 43 4.01 0.93 -11.28
N TYR A 44 3.69 -0.13 -12.03
CA TYR A 44 2.44 -0.86 -11.87
C TYR A 44 2.36 -1.63 -10.56
N LEU A 45 3.43 -2.37 -10.21
CA LEU A 45 3.45 -3.16 -8.98
C LEU A 45 3.52 -2.30 -7.71
N ASN A 46 4.18 -1.14 -7.78
CA ASN A 46 4.21 -0.19 -6.65
C ASN A 46 2.93 0.61 -6.50
N TYR A 47 1.98 0.53 -7.42
CA TYR A 47 0.81 1.41 -7.36
C TYR A 47 0.01 1.24 -6.06
N ILE A 48 -0.27 0.00 -5.67
CA ILE A 48 -0.99 -0.31 -4.43
C ILE A 48 -0.14 0.03 -3.19
N PRO A 49 1.12 -0.45 -3.07
CA PRO A 49 2.01 -0.04 -1.98
C PRO A 49 2.14 1.46 -1.76
N VAL A 50 2.41 2.22 -2.83
CA VAL A 50 2.55 3.68 -2.77
C VAL A 50 1.23 4.33 -2.39
N LEU A 51 0.11 3.91 -2.99
CA LEU A 51 -1.21 4.40 -2.59
C LEU A 51 -1.45 4.19 -1.10
N THR A 52 -1.12 3.02 -0.58
CA THR A 52 -1.28 2.68 0.84
C THR A 52 -0.37 3.53 1.73
N HIS A 53 0.90 3.70 1.36
CA HIS A 53 1.84 4.54 2.09
C HIS A 53 1.35 5.99 2.18
N GLU A 54 1.05 6.60 1.04
CA GLU A 54 0.62 8.00 0.98
C GLU A 54 -0.75 8.22 1.65
N PHE A 55 -1.64 7.24 1.53
CA PHE A 55 -2.90 7.25 2.26
C PHE A 55 -2.69 7.15 3.78
N GLY A 56 -1.62 6.49 4.24
CA GLY A 56 -1.16 6.51 5.61
C GLY A 56 -0.89 7.92 6.13
N HIS A 57 -0.15 8.74 5.37
CA HIS A 57 0.02 10.15 5.71
C HIS A 57 -1.33 10.87 5.84
N ILE A 58 -2.26 10.65 4.92
CA ILE A 58 -3.56 11.32 4.93
C ILE A 58 -4.40 10.92 6.15
N ILE A 59 -4.49 9.62 6.45
CA ILE A 59 -5.24 9.14 7.61
C ILE A 59 -4.68 9.74 8.89
N PHE A 60 -3.36 9.63 9.09
CA PHE A 60 -2.73 10.09 10.32
C PHE A 60 -2.78 11.63 10.43
N ASN A 61 -2.70 12.33 9.30
CA ASN A 61 -2.94 13.76 9.25
C ASN A 61 -4.35 14.13 9.72
N LYS A 62 -5.38 13.47 9.18
CA LYS A 62 -6.77 13.71 9.60
C LYS A 62 -7.03 13.36 11.05
N ILE A 63 -6.48 12.24 11.55
CA ILE A 63 -6.59 11.84 12.97
C ILE A 63 -5.96 12.90 13.88
N SER A 64 -4.84 13.51 13.46
CA SER A 64 -4.20 14.61 14.18
C SER A 64 -4.89 15.98 14.00
N GLY A 65 -6.03 16.03 13.30
CA GLY A 65 -6.82 17.23 13.05
C GLY A 65 -6.37 18.06 11.83
N GLY A 66 -5.43 17.56 11.05
CA GLY A 66 -4.96 18.17 9.80
C GLY A 66 -5.94 18.02 8.62
N ARG A 67 -5.51 18.50 7.45
CA ARG A 67 -6.23 18.36 6.18
C ARG A 67 -5.28 17.88 5.08
N ALA A 68 -5.77 16.96 4.25
CA ALA A 68 -5.10 16.57 3.01
C ALA A 68 -5.69 17.35 1.84
N ASN A 69 -4.81 17.91 1.00
CA ASN A 69 -5.18 18.74 -0.14
C ASN A 69 -5.00 18.02 -1.48
N ASP A 70 -3.98 17.18 -1.57
CA ASP A 70 -3.68 16.43 -2.79
C ASP A 70 -3.01 15.11 -2.43
N LEU A 71 -3.17 14.14 -3.31
CA LEU A 71 -2.52 12.85 -3.27
C LEU A 71 -2.11 12.50 -4.69
N VAL A 72 -0.82 12.35 -4.92
CA VAL A 72 -0.25 12.12 -6.23
C VAL A 72 0.53 10.82 -6.23
N ILE A 73 0.24 9.96 -7.20
CA ILE A 73 1.09 8.81 -7.54
C ILE A 73 1.85 9.18 -8.80
N VAL A 74 3.18 9.15 -8.72
CA VAL A 74 4.06 9.50 -9.84
C VAL A 74 4.13 8.31 -10.78
N VAL A 75 3.57 8.45 -11.98
CA VAL A 75 3.52 7.40 -13.00
C VAL A 75 4.55 7.58 -14.09
N SER A 76 5.13 8.78 -14.21
CA SER A 76 6.17 9.07 -15.19
C SER A 76 7.52 8.52 -14.72
N PRO A 77 8.19 7.68 -15.52
CA PRO A 77 9.50 7.17 -15.14
C PRO A 77 10.61 8.22 -15.11
N SER A 78 10.51 9.28 -15.92
CA SER A 78 11.47 10.39 -15.88
C SER A 78 11.31 11.19 -14.60
N GLU A 79 10.07 11.52 -14.23
CA GLU A 79 9.77 12.25 -13.01
C GLU A 79 10.26 11.50 -11.76
N ARG A 80 10.00 10.18 -11.66
CA ARG A 80 10.55 9.38 -10.54
C ARG A 80 12.08 9.42 -10.46
N THR A 81 12.76 9.55 -11.59
CA THR A 81 14.24 9.61 -11.62
C THR A 81 14.73 11.00 -11.22
N GLU A 82 14.02 12.05 -11.61
CA GLU A 82 14.35 13.45 -11.30
C GLU A 82 14.04 13.81 -9.84
N THR A 83 12.87 13.39 -9.33
CA THR A 83 12.40 13.74 -7.99
C THR A 83 12.75 12.70 -6.93
N SER A 84 13.11 11.47 -7.34
CA SER A 84 13.24 10.30 -6.46
C SER A 84 11.96 9.95 -5.68
N GLN A 85 10.81 10.47 -6.09
CA GLN A 85 9.51 10.22 -5.46
C GLN A 85 8.67 9.26 -6.28
N GLN A 86 8.06 8.27 -5.63
CA GLN A 86 7.09 7.35 -6.25
C GLN A 86 5.64 7.84 -6.08
N GLY A 87 5.40 8.61 -5.03
CA GLY A 87 4.16 9.31 -4.72
C GLY A 87 4.45 10.42 -3.71
N PHE A 88 3.45 11.26 -3.45
CA PHE A 88 3.46 12.22 -2.35
C PHE A 88 2.03 12.66 -2.00
N ALA A 89 1.77 12.84 -0.71
CA ALA A 89 0.58 13.48 -0.18
C ALA A 89 0.87 14.94 0.24
N VAL A 90 0.08 15.88 -0.26
CA VAL A 90 0.14 17.28 0.20
C VAL A 90 -0.80 17.43 1.38
N THR A 91 -0.22 17.50 2.57
CA THR A 91 -0.97 17.61 3.84
C THR A 91 -0.68 18.94 4.55
N GLN A 92 -1.63 19.39 5.35
CA GLN A 92 -1.53 20.55 6.22
C GLN A 92 -1.80 20.12 7.66
N SER A 93 -0.75 20.12 8.46
CA SER A 93 -0.82 19.79 9.89
C SER A 93 -1.12 21.04 10.72
N ARG A 94 -1.92 20.90 11.78
CA ARG A 94 -2.23 22.04 12.69
C ARG A 94 -1.06 22.44 13.57
N ASN A 95 -0.23 21.48 13.94
CA ASN A 95 0.90 21.66 14.82
C ASN A 95 2.00 20.64 14.50
N ARG A 96 3.16 20.86 15.09
CA ARG A 96 4.37 20.04 14.88
C ARG A 96 4.19 18.58 15.28
N ILE A 97 3.40 18.31 16.32
CA ILE A 97 3.10 16.92 16.75
C ILE A 97 2.25 16.22 15.70
N GLY A 98 1.23 16.90 15.16
CA GLY A 98 0.40 16.36 14.08
C GLY A 98 1.19 16.09 12.81
N GLU A 99 2.18 16.94 12.49
CA GLU A 99 3.10 16.71 11.38
C GLU A 99 4.00 15.49 11.63
N ALA A 100 4.48 15.31 12.86
CA ALA A 100 5.22 14.10 13.22
C ALA A 100 4.35 12.84 13.13
N VAL A 101 3.11 12.89 13.61
CA VAL A 101 2.14 11.78 13.50
C VAL A 101 1.82 11.47 12.04
N THR A 102 1.62 12.51 11.21
CA THR A 102 1.40 12.39 9.76
C THR A 102 2.57 11.69 9.07
N THR A 103 3.79 12.18 9.32
CA THR A 103 5.03 11.63 8.73
C THR A 103 5.26 10.19 9.18
N PHE A 104 4.95 9.89 10.45
CA PHE A 104 5.07 8.53 10.98
C PHE A 104 4.10 7.53 10.33
N GLY A 105 2.90 7.99 9.97
CA GLY A 105 1.83 7.15 9.43
C GLY A 105 2.13 6.48 8.09
N GLY A 106 2.97 7.09 7.24
CA GLY A 106 3.27 6.56 5.90
C GLY A 106 3.87 5.15 5.94
N TYR A 107 4.92 4.98 6.73
CA TYR A 107 5.61 3.68 6.92
C TYR A 107 4.82 2.67 7.76
N VAL A 108 3.79 3.10 8.48
CA VAL A 108 2.96 2.22 9.31
C VAL A 108 1.76 1.66 8.53
N MET A 109 1.28 2.36 7.51
CA MET A 109 0.07 1.94 6.80
C MET A 109 0.24 0.65 5.98
N PRO A 110 1.32 0.42 5.21
CA PRO A 110 1.52 -0.84 4.50
C PRO A 110 1.49 -2.09 5.39
N PRO A 111 2.24 -2.18 6.51
CA PRO A 111 2.15 -3.33 7.39
C PRO A 111 0.79 -3.43 8.11
N ILE A 112 0.12 -2.32 8.45
CA ILE A 112 -1.26 -2.38 8.99
C ILE A 112 -2.20 -3.01 7.96
N MET A 113 -2.18 -2.55 6.71
CA MET A 113 -3.06 -3.07 5.67
C MET A 113 -2.75 -4.53 5.34
N MET A 114 -1.49 -4.93 5.36
CA MET A 114 -1.10 -6.33 5.21
C MET A 114 -1.69 -7.18 6.35
N TYR A 115 -1.55 -6.73 7.60
CA TYR A 115 -2.13 -7.42 8.76
C TYR A 115 -3.66 -7.52 8.70
N LEU A 116 -4.35 -6.42 8.35
CA LEU A 116 -5.80 -6.41 8.15
C LEU A 116 -6.24 -7.38 7.03
N GLY A 117 -5.45 -7.49 5.97
CA GLY A 117 -5.71 -8.45 4.89
C GLY A 117 -5.64 -9.90 5.36
N PHE A 118 -4.79 -10.24 6.32
CA PHE A 118 -4.78 -11.58 6.93
C PHE A 118 -5.96 -11.81 7.86
N LEU A 119 -6.29 -10.85 8.72
CA LEU A 119 -7.47 -10.95 9.58
C LEU A 119 -8.75 -11.11 8.75
N ALA A 120 -8.83 -10.44 7.59
CA ALA A 120 -9.95 -10.59 6.67
C ALA A 120 -10.08 -12.02 6.09
N ILE A 121 -8.97 -12.76 5.92
CA ILE A 121 -9.04 -14.18 5.55
C ILE A 121 -9.49 -15.02 6.74
N GLU A 122 -8.85 -14.84 7.90
CA GLU A 122 -9.13 -15.60 9.12
C GLU A 122 -10.60 -15.53 9.54
N TYR A 123 -11.18 -14.34 9.49
CA TYR A 123 -12.58 -14.10 9.85
C TYR A 123 -13.56 -14.21 8.67
N GLN A 124 -13.13 -14.70 7.49
CA GLN A 124 -13.99 -14.89 6.32
C GLN A 124 -14.64 -13.60 5.78
N TYR A 125 -13.95 -12.46 5.89
CA TYR A 125 -14.38 -11.15 5.40
C TYR A 125 -13.46 -10.60 4.29
N SER A 126 -12.98 -11.45 3.39
CA SER A 126 -11.99 -11.06 2.37
C SER A 126 -12.54 -10.02 1.39
N SER A 127 -13.82 -10.09 1.05
CA SER A 127 -14.48 -9.06 0.24
C SER A 127 -14.50 -7.68 0.91
N LEU A 128 -14.53 -7.61 2.26
CA LEU A 128 -14.47 -6.35 2.98
C LEU A 128 -13.08 -5.69 2.84
N PHE A 129 -12.03 -6.48 2.78
CA PHE A 129 -10.67 -5.99 2.54
C PHE A 129 -10.53 -5.38 1.14
N ILE A 130 -11.07 -6.05 0.12
CA ILE A 130 -11.13 -5.51 -1.25
C ILE A 130 -11.97 -4.23 -1.28
N LEU A 131 -13.14 -4.23 -0.62
CA LEU A 131 -14.00 -3.05 -0.53
C LEU A 131 -13.29 -1.88 0.17
N ALA A 132 -12.51 -2.13 1.22
CA ALA A 132 -11.71 -1.10 1.88
C ALA A 132 -10.72 -0.46 0.89
N TYR A 133 -10.00 -1.26 0.09
CA TYR A 133 -9.12 -0.74 -0.95
C TYR A 133 -9.87 0.06 -2.04
N LEU A 134 -11.07 -0.38 -2.43
CA LEU A 134 -11.91 0.38 -3.34
C LEU A 134 -12.31 1.73 -2.75
N ILE A 135 -12.67 1.79 -1.46
CA ILE A 135 -12.98 3.05 -0.78
C ILE A 135 -11.75 3.97 -0.74
N ILE A 136 -10.57 3.44 -0.43
CA ILE A 136 -9.29 4.18 -0.47
C ILE A 136 -9.06 4.76 -1.87
N PHE A 137 -9.29 3.94 -2.90
CA PHE A 137 -9.11 4.35 -4.29
C PHE A 137 -10.12 5.43 -4.73
N VAL A 138 -11.39 5.31 -4.34
CA VAL A 138 -12.40 6.35 -4.57
C VAL A 138 -12.04 7.65 -3.85
N TYR A 139 -11.57 7.55 -2.61
CA TYR A 139 -11.08 8.72 -1.88
C TYR A 139 -9.91 9.39 -2.59
N PHE A 140 -8.95 8.60 -3.08
CA PHE A 140 -7.83 9.08 -3.88
C PHE A 140 -8.30 9.78 -5.17
N LEU A 141 -9.28 9.23 -5.89
CA LEU A 141 -9.84 9.85 -7.11
C LEU A 141 -10.44 11.24 -6.86
N MET A 142 -11.07 11.44 -5.70
CA MET A 142 -11.63 12.73 -5.33
C MET A 142 -10.55 13.76 -4.99
N LEU A 143 -9.44 13.31 -4.40
CA LEU A 143 -8.38 14.18 -3.90
C LEU A 143 -7.32 14.50 -4.95
N THR A 144 -6.99 13.55 -5.83
CA THR A 144 -5.85 13.65 -6.73
C THR A 144 -6.03 14.74 -7.79
N SER A 145 -4.99 15.56 -7.96
CA SER A 145 -4.87 16.48 -9.09
C SER A 145 -4.62 15.74 -10.41
N ARG A 146 -4.07 14.51 -10.39
CA ARG A 146 -3.69 13.74 -11.59
C ARG A 146 -4.72 12.68 -11.96
N LYS A 147 -5.73 13.08 -12.72
CA LYS A 147 -6.94 12.25 -12.95
C LYS A 147 -6.82 11.19 -14.05
N LEU A 148 -5.86 11.27 -14.97
CA LEU A 148 -5.85 10.42 -16.18
C LEU A 148 -5.74 8.92 -15.88
N LEU A 149 -4.65 8.50 -15.22
CA LEU A 149 -4.46 7.08 -14.91
C LEU A 149 -5.52 6.55 -13.93
N PRO A 150 -5.85 7.26 -12.84
CA PRO A 150 -6.90 6.82 -11.94
C PRO A 150 -8.25 6.64 -12.65
N LEU A 151 -8.62 7.55 -13.56
CA LEU A 151 -9.85 7.43 -14.36
C LEU A 151 -9.79 6.24 -15.31
N LEU A 152 -8.65 5.96 -15.94
CA LEU A 152 -8.47 4.78 -16.79
C LEU A 152 -8.68 3.48 -15.98
N ILE A 153 -8.14 3.41 -14.75
CA ILE A 153 -8.38 2.29 -13.84
C ILE A 153 -9.87 2.17 -13.51
N VAL A 154 -10.58 3.28 -13.25
CA VAL A 154 -12.05 3.25 -13.04
C VAL A 154 -12.78 2.69 -14.24
N VAL A 155 -12.46 3.13 -15.45
CA VAL A 155 -13.09 2.63 -16.68
C VAL A 155 -12.88 1.12 -16.83
N ILE A 156 -11.66 0.63 -16.56
CA ILE A 156 -11.36 -0.81 -16.57
C ILE A 156 -12.19 -1.53 -15.50
N LEU A 157 -12.24 -1.02 -14.25
CA LEU A 157 -12.98 -1.64 -13.17
C LEU A 157 -14.49 -1.70 -13.46
N VAL A 158 -15.08 -0.62 -13.95
CA VAL A 158 -16.51 -0.56 -14.33
C VAL A 158 -16.80 -1.50 -15.49
N GLY A 159 -15.92 -1.55 -16.50
CA GLY A 159 -16.03 -2.49 -17.61
C GLY A 159 -15.97 -3.94 -17.14
N SER A 160 -14.99 -4.30 -16.31
CA SER A 160 -14.85 -5.63 -15.71
C SER A 160 -16.06 -6.01 -14.86
N LEU A 161 -16.57 -5.07 -14.03
CA LEU A 161 -17.80 -5.29 -13.25
C LEU A 161 -19.01 -5.52 -14.16
N TYR A 162 -19.16 -4.74 -15.23
CA TYR A 162 -20.24 -4.95 -16.19
C TYR A 162 -20.21 -6.36 -16.81
N PHE A 163 -19.04 -6.81 -17.27
CA PHE A 163 -18.88 -8.17 -17.80
C PHE A 163 -19.13 -9.26 -16.75
N LEU A 164 -18.74 -9.01 -15.49
CA LEU A 164 -19.03 -9.90 -14.37
C LEU A 164 -20.53 -10.00 -14.08
N PHE A 165 -21.26 -8.88 -14.10
CA PHE A 165 -22.70 -8.87 -13.83
C PHE A 165 -23.54 -9.46 -14.97
N GLN A 166 -23.05 -9.41 -16.21
CA GLN A 166 -23.69 -10.07 -17.35
C GLN A 166 -23.46 -11.60 -17.35
N GLY A 167 -22.39 -12.07 -16.71
CA GLY A 167 -22.14 -13.50 -16.56
C GLY A 167 -22.88 -14.07 -15.33
N GLU A 168 -23.64 -15.16 -15.49
CA GLU A 168 -24.25 -15.87 -14.36
C GLU A 168 -23.25 -16.65 -13.49
N ASN A 169 -21.94 -16.41 -13.65
CA ASN A 169 -20.89 -17.26 -13.12
C ASN A 169 -20.38 -16.79 -11.75
N GLN A 170 -21.08 -17.17 -10.68
CA GLN A 170 -20.67 -16.89 -9.29
C GLN A 170 -19.25 -17.40 -8.96
N PHE A 171 -18.78 -18.49 -9.59
CA PHE A 171 -17.43 -19.01 -9.38
C PHE A 171 -16.36 -18.01 -9.85
N MET A 172 -16.60 -17.34 -10.99
CA MET A 172 -15.68 -16.34 -11.54
C MET A 172 -15.51 -15.14 -10.60
N MET A 173 -16.55 -14.75 -9.85
CA MET A 173 -16.46 -13.67 -8.88
C MET A 173 -15.60 -14.05 -7.67
N ASN A 174 -15.76 -15.27 -7.15
CA ASN A 174 -14.93 -15.77 -6.05
C ASN A 174 -13.45 -15.89 -6.45
N ASP A 175 -13.17 -16.37 -7.67
CA ASP A 175 -11.80 -16.46 -8.19
C ASP A 175 -11.13 -15.08 -8.31
N ILE A 176 -11.86 -14.07 -8.78
CA ILE A 176 -11.36 -12.70 -8.87
C ILE A 176 -11.04 -12.14 -7.49
N VAL A 177 -11.93 -12.32 -6.51
CA VAL A 177 -11.68 -11.87 -5.13
C VAL A 177 -10.46 -12.60 -4.55
N ASN A 178 -10.35 -13.91 -4.76
CA ASN A 178 -9.22 -14.72 -4.31
C ASN A 178 -7.88 -14.24 -4.92
N ILE A 179 -7.84 -14.05 -6.24
CA ILE A 179 -6.65 -13.55 -6.95
C ILE A 179 -6.29 -12.14 -6.50
N ALA A 180 -7.26 -11.22 -6.46
CA ALA A 180 -7.03 -9.84 -6.06
C ALA A 180 -6.51 -9.74 -4.62
N HIS A 181 -7.09 -10.51 -3.70
CA HIS A 181 -6.69 -10.51 -2.29
C HIS A 181 -5.26 -11.02 -2.11
N ASN A 182 -4.93 -12.18 -2.69
CA ASN A 182 -3.58 -12.73 -2.62
C ASN A 182 -2.57 -11.83 -3.36
N PHE A 183 -2.96 -11.18 -4.46
CA PHE A 183 -2.11 -10.22 -5.15
C PHE A 183 -1.78 -8.99 -4.28
N ILE A 184 -2.80 -8.38 -3.66
CA ILE A 184 -2.62 -7.25 -2.75
C ILE A 184 -1.69 -7.63 -1.58
N LEU A 185 -1.92 -8.79 -0.96
CA LEU A 185 -1.05 -9.29 0.10
C LEU A 185 0.39 -9.52 -0.38
N GLY A 186 0.57 -10.06 -1.59
CA GLY A 186 1.88 -10.28 -2.19
C GLY A 186 2.66 -8.99 -2.44
N VAL A 187 2.03 -7.96 -3.03
CA VAL A 187 2.70 -6.68 -3.25
C VAL A 187 2.97 -5.93 -1.94
N LEU A 188 2.08 -6.04 -0.94
CA LEU A 188 2.32 -5.47 0.40
C LEU A 188 3.45 -6.19 1.13
N LEU A 189 3.55 -7.52 1.04
CA LEU A 189 4.68 -8.26 1.60
C LEU A 189 5.99 -7.82 0.94
N GLY A 190 5.98 -7.68 -0.39
CA GLY A 190 7.10 -7.14 -1.15
C GLY A 190 7.53 -5.75 -0.66
N GLU A 191 6.57 -4.83 -0.49
CA GLU A 191 6.78 -3.49 0.06
C GLU A 191 7.33 -3.53 1.49
N VAL A 192 6.76 -4.34 2.39
CA VAL A 192 7.21 -4.42 3.80
C VAL A 192 8.67 -4.93 3.89
N LEU A 193 9.05 -5.89 3.04
CA LEU A 193 10.43 -6.37 2.94
C LEU A 193 11.36 -5.32 2.32
N GLN A 194 10.96 -4.72 1.19
CA GLN A 194 11.73 -3.71 0.49
C GLN A 194 11.93 -2.45 1.35
N SER A 195 10.87 -1.98 2.02
CA SER A 195 10.89 -0.78 2.84
C SER A 195 11.79 -0.97 4.05
N SER A 196 11.79 -2.15 4.67
CA SER A 196 12.72 -2.48 5.75
C SER A 196 14.18 -2.31 5.31
N TRP A 197 14.52 -2.78 4.11
CA TRP A 197 15.86 -2.61 3.54
C TRP A 197 16.17 -1.15 3.20
N THR A 198 15.20 -0.42 2.64
CA THR A 198 15.32 0.99 2.29
C THR A 198 15.51 1.87 3.53
N ILE A 199 14.76 1.61 4.61
CA ILE A 199 14.91 2.30 5.90
C ILE A 199 16.33 2.11 6.42
N ILE A 200 16.86 0.88 6.44
CA ILE A 200 18.25 0.63 6.90
C ILE A 200 19.23 1.47 6.08
N LYS A 201 19.11 1.43 4.75
CA LYS A 201 19.98 2.20 3.85
C LYS A 201 19.90 3.71 4.11
N LEU A 202 18.69 4.26 4.23
CA LEU A 202 18.49 5.70 4.43
C LEU A 202 18.97 6.16 5.81
N THR A 203 18.79 5.34 6.84
CA THR A 203 19.20 5.67 8.21
C THR A 203 20.70 5.70 8.39
N PHE A 204 21.44 4.84 7.68
CA PHE A 204 22.90 4.78 7.75
C PHE A 204 23.60 5.40 6.53
N SER A 205 22.85 6.03 5.62
CA SER A 205 23.44 6.73 4.49
C SER A 205 24.26 7.93 4.97
N LYS A 206 25.40 8.16 4.31
CA LYS A 206 26.21 9.37 4.52
C LYS A 206 25.63 10.58 3.79
N ASP A 207 24.83 10.33 2.76
CA ASP A 207 24.21 11.38 1.96
C ASP A 207 23.02 11.99 2.70
N LYS A 208 22.89 13.32 2.64
CA LYS A 208 21.76 14.04 3.22
C LYS A 208 20.54 13.92 2.30
N VAL A 209 19.95 12.73 2.26
CA VAL A 209 18.69 12.46 1.55
C VAL A 209 17.54 12.87 2.46
N GLU A 210 16.61 13.68 1.95
CA GLU A 210 15.37 13.97 2.67
C GLU A 210 14.39 12.80 2.50
N TRP A 211 13.95 12.27 3.65
CA TRP A 211 12.96 11.21 3.78
C TRP A 211 12.27 11.32 5.14
N ASP A 212 11.18 10.59 5.36
CA ASP A 212 10.35 10.68 6.56
C ASP A 212 11.13 10.59 7.87
N GLY A 213 12.11 9.69 7.98
CA GLY A 213 12.93 9.58 9.19
C GLY A 213 13.72 10.86 9.48
N SER A 214 14.26 11.50 8.44
CA SER A 214 14.96 12.78 8.58
C SER A 214 14.01 13.93 8.92
N ALA A 215 12.78 13.91 8.39
CA ALA A 215 11.74 14.88 8.73
C ALA A 215 11.30 14.71 10.19
N LEU A 216 11.06 13.48 10.64
CA LEU A 216 10.74 13.18 12.04
C LEU A 216 11.84 13.63 13.00
N ARG A 217 13.11 13.40 12.67
CA ARG A 217 14.23 13.93 13.47
C ARG A 217 14.17 15.46 13.60
N LYS A 218 13.87 16.19 12.51
CA LYS A 218 13.69 17.64 12.57
C LYS A 218 12.47 18.02 13.40
N LEU A 219 11.39 17.25 13.35
CA LEU A 219 10.12 17.54 14.03
C LEU A 219 10.12 17.15 15.52
N THR A 220 10.90 16.16 15.97
CA THR A 220 10.85 15.68 17.35
C THR A 220 12.18 15.79 18.08
N PHE A 221 13.26 16.08 17.36
CA PHE A 221 14.65 16.05 17.83
C PHE A 221 15.14 14.66 18.27
N LEU A 222 14.37 13.60 18.04
CA LEU A 222 14.81 12.22 18.30
C LEU A 222 15.69 11.68 17.17
N PRO A 223 16.66 10.80 17.46
CA PRO A 223 17.46 10.15 16.43
C PRO A 223 16.61 9.36 15.43
N MET A 224 16.98 9.41 14.14
CA MET A 224 16.30 8.67 13.06
C MET A 224 16.27 7.15 13.31
N THR A 225 17.28 6.64 14.02
CA THR A 225 17.41 5.23 14.38
C THR A 225 16.24 4.73 15.23
N ILE A 226 15.65 5.57 16.09
CA ILE A 226 14.49 5.19 16.91
C ILE A 226 13.29 4.88 16.01
N TYR A 227 12.96 5.80 15.09
CA TYR A 227 11.86 5.58 14.13
C TYR A 227 12.11 4.39 13.22
N SER A 228 13.35 4.21 12.78
CA SER A 228 13.75 3.07 11.96
C SER A 228 13.52 1.74 12.68
N LEU A 229 13.92 1.65 13.95
CA LEU A 229 13.71 0.46 14.76
C LEU A 229 12.22 0.17 14.97
N ILE A 230 11.41 1.20 15.18
CA ILE A 230 9.95 1.05 15.33
C ILE A 230 9.33 0.52 14.04
N TRP A 231 9.61 1.15 12.89
CA TRP A 231 9.04 0.73 11.61
C TRP A 231 9.50 -0.67 11.19
N ILE A 232 10.80 -0.97 11.33
CA ILE A 232 11.31 -2.32 11.05
C ILE A 232 10.71 -3.33 12.03
N GLY A 233 10.56 -2.98 13.30
CA GLY A 233 9.90 -3.84 14.29
C GLY A 233 8.45 -4.16 13.92
N ILE A 234 7.68 -3.18 13.48
CA ILE A 234 6.30 -3.37 12.98
C ILE A 234 6.30 -4.26 11.74
N ASN A 235 7.20 -4.02 10.78
CA ASN A 235 7.34 -4.83 9.57
C ASN A 235 7.64 -6.30 9.90
N LEU A 236 8.64 -6.55 10.74
CA LEU A 236 9.01 -7.90 11.19
C LEU A 236 7.88 -8.59 11.95
N PHE A 237 7.16 -7.87 12.81
CA PHE A 237 6.00 -8.40 13.51
C PHE A 237 4.91 -8.85 12.53
N THR A 238 4.56 -8.01 11.55
CA THR A 238 3.54 -8.35 10.55
C THR A 238 3.96 -9.52 9.66
N ILE A 239 5.23 -9.59 9.26
CA ILE A 239 5.78 -10.75 8.53
C ILE A 239 5.71 -12.02 9.39
N TYR A 240 6.07 -11.94 10.67
CA TYR A 240 5.99 -13.08 11.58
C TYR A 240 4.54 -13.59 11.70
N GLN A 241 3.56 -12.69 11.85
CA GLN A 241 2.15 -13.07 11.89
C GLN A 241 1.68 -13.75 10.61
N LEU A 242 2.15 -13.31 9.43
CA LEU A 242 1.85 -13.98 8.16
C LEU A 242 2.28 -15.45 8.19
N PHE A 243 3.55 -15.71 8.56
CA PHE A 243 4.09 -17.06 8.51
C PHE A 243 3.47 -17.99 9.57
N VAL A 244 3.30 -17.51 10.81
CA VAL A 244 2.68 -18.31 11.87
C VAL A 244 1.24 -18.67 11.52
N LYS A 245 0.44 -17.72 11.05
CA LYS A 245 -0.96 -17.97 10.68
C LYS A 245 -1.11 -18.81 9.42
N SER A 246 -0.10 -18.83 8.54
CA SER A 246 -0.12 -19.67 7.34
C SER A 246 0.20 -21.15 7.58
N LEU A 247 0.72 -21.50 8.76
CA LEU A 247 1.08 -22.87 9.14
C LEU A 247 -0.06 -23.62 9.88
N HIS A 248 -1.17 -22.94 10.15
CA HIS A 248 -2.36 -23.46 10.83
C HIS A 248 -3.59 -23.33 9.93
#